data_AF-A0A8S3JYK3-F1
#
_entry.id   AF-A0A8S3JYK3-F1
#
_cell.length_a   1.000
_cell.length_b   1.000
_cell.length_c   1.000
_cell.angle_alpha   90.00
_cell.angle_beta   90.00
_cell.angle_gamma   90.00
#
_symmetry.space_group_name_H-M   'P 1'
#
loop_
_entity.id
_entity.type
_entity.pdbx_description
1 polymer ?
#
loop_
_entity_poly.entity_id
_entity_poly.type
_entity_poly.pdbx_seq_one_letter_code
_entity_poly.pdbx_strand_id
1 'polypeptide(L)'
;FNDTESVADLPRMGRPSTVLTEEKLDEIEDMVGANPQLSIRKGSIQAGISRSRYHSAMQKLHLKPYHPILIVDLNEDDFDRRSQFCEIWLEKFNNDPGLIGHILWSDECKFNRNGTVNRHNCTYWCAENPRVKFNVLHTEEAVMVWCGMSSNGLVGPYFFNETVSGLTYR
;
A
#
# COMPACT_ATOMS: atom_id res chain seq x y z
N PHE A 1 -47.66 7.53 24.28
CA PHE A 1 -47.80 7.03 25.66
C PHE A 1 -48.25 5.58 25.74
N ASN A 2 -49.09 5.05 24.85
CA ASN A 2 -49.64 3.70 25.02
C ASN A 2 -48.74 2.52 24.58
N ASP A 3 -47.58 2.74 23.93
CA ASP A 3 -46.73 1.62 23.47
C ASP A 3 -45.30 1.58 24.05
N THR A 4 -44.78 2.67 24.66
CA THR A 4 -43.38 2.72 25.14
C THR A 4 -43.18 3.42 26.49
N GLU A 5 -44.24 3.94 27.13
CA GLU A 5 -44.17 4.71 28.39
C GLU A 5 -43.06 5.80 28.44
N SER A 6 -42.59 6.27 27.29
CA SER A 6 -41.47 7.20 27.17
C SER A 6 -41.82 8.35 26.23
N VAL A 7 -41.30 9.54 26.55
CA VAL A 7 -41.41 10.77 25.73
C VAL A 7 -40.29 10.85 24.69
N ALA A 8 -39.36 9.89 24.69
CA ALA A 8 -38.30 9.82 23.70
C ALA A 8 -38.87 9.52 22.30
N ASP A 9 -38.38 10.23 21.29
CA ASP A 9 -38.63 9.90 19.88
C ASP A 9 -38.29 8.41 19.66
N LEU A 10 -39.21 7.66 19.06
CA LEU A 10 -38.91 6.31 18.57
C LEU A 10 -37.71 6.37 17.61
N PRO A 11 -36.86 5.33 17.56
CA PRO A 11 -35.79 5.23 16.58
C PRO A 11 -36.41 5.43 15.19
N ARG A 12 -36.02 6.52 14.52
CA ARG A 12 -36.54 6.81 13.18
C ARG A 12 -36.04 5.71 12.26
N MET A 13 -36.96 4.87 11.77
CA MET A 13 -36.64 3.96 10.68
C MET A 13 -36.31 4.82 9.46
N GLY A 14 -35.01 4.94 9.15
CA GLY A 14 -34.55 5.67 7.98
C GLY A 14 -35.17 5.12 6.69
N ARG A 15 -35.09 5.89 5.60
CA ARG A 15 -35.61 5.46 4.30
C ARG A 15 -35.00 4.10 3.90
N PRO A 16 -35.82 3.05 3.67
CA PRO A 16 -35.32 1.75 3.23
C PRO A 16 -34.51 1.90 1.93
N SER A 17 -33.32 1.30 1.90
CA SER A 17 -32.50 1.32 0.69
C SER A 17 -33.03 0.29 -0.30
N THR A 18 -33.75 0.73 -1.33
CA THR A 18 -34.31 -0.15 -2.37
C THR A 18 -33.26 -0.81 -3.27
N VAL A 19 -32.01 -0.34 -3.23
CA VAL A 19 -30.93 -0.79 -4.14
C VAL A 19 -29.93 -1.72 -3.44
N LEU A 20 -29.82 -1.68 -2.12
CA LEU A 20 -28.92 -2.54 -1.33
C LEU A 20 -29.77 -3.43 -0.45
N THR A 21 -30.52 -4.33 -1.10
CA THR A 21 -31.23 -5.44 -0.46
C THR A 21 -30.23 -6.47 0.05
N GLU A 22 -30.67 -7.39 0.92
CA GLU A 22 -29.83 -8.49 1.40
C GLU A 22 -29.33 -9.34 0.22
N GLU A 23 -30.21 -9.71 -0.71
CA GLU A 23 -29.83 -10.42 -1.94
C GLU A 23 -28.72 -9.73 -2.73
N LYS A 24 -28.74 -8.39 -2.80
CA LYS A 24 -27.72 -7.62 -3.52
C LYS A 24 -26.40 -7.53 -2.74
N LEU A 25 -26.46 -7.59 -1.40
CA LEU A 25 -25.26 -7.67 -0.57
C LEU A 25 -24.60 -9.04 -0.73
N ASP A 26 -25.39 -10.13 -0.73
CA ASP A 26 -24.90 -11.49 -0.94
C ASP A 26 -24.24 -11.64 -2.32
N GLU A 27 -24.85 -11.10 -3.38
CA GLU A 27 -24.26 -11.07 -4.73
C GLU A 27 -22.89 -10.36 -4.74
N ILE A 28 -22.78 -9.22 -4.05
CA ILE A 28 -21.54 -8.45 -3.98
C ILE A 28 -20.49 -9.20 -3.13
N GLU A 29 -20.91 -9.86 -2.06
CA GLU A 29 -20.04 -10.68 -1.23
C GLU A 29 -19.45 -11.85 -2.03
N ASP A 30 -20.28 -12.58 -2.78
CA ASP A 30 -19.84 -13.66 -3.66
C ASP A 30 -18.87 -13.17 -4.73
N MET A 31 -19.17 -12.02 -5.35
CA MET A 31 -18.30 -11.40 -6.36
C MET A 31 -16.91 -11.08 -5.79
N VAL A 32 -16.86 -10.47 -4.60
CA VAL A 32 -15.60 -10.10 -3.96
C VAL A 32 -14.88 -11.34 -3.42
N GLY A 33 -15.62 -12.33 -2.92
CA GLY A 33 -15.06 -13.62 -2.50
C GLY A 33 -14.37 -14.34 -3.66
N ALA A 34 -14.98 -14.34 -4.85
CA ALA A 34 -14.40 -14.93 -6.06
C ALA A 34 -13.21 -14.12 -6.60
N ASN A 35 -13.22 -12.79 -6.46
CA ASN A 35 -12.12 -11.93 -6.88
C ASN A 35 -11.92 -10.73 -5.91
N PRO A 36 -11.10 -10.92 -4.86
CA PRO A 36 -10.86 -9.87 -3.88
C PRO A 36 -10.20 -8.61 -4.43
N GLN A 37 -9.60 -8.68 -5.64
CA GLN A 37 -8.93 -7.55 -6.28
C GLN A 37 -9.86 -6.67 -7.13
N LEU A 38 -11.17 -6.94 -7.11
CA LEU A 38 -12.15 -6.13 -7.80
C LEU A 38 -12.08 -4.67 -7.34
N SER A 39 -11.73 -3.77 -8.25
CA SER A 39 -11.82 -2.33 -7.96
C SER A 39 -13.28 -1.92 -7.83
N ILE A 40 -13.56 -0.91 -6.99
CA ILE A 40 -14.91 -0.35 -6.82
C ILE A 40 -15.57 -0.04 -8.18
N ARG A 41 -14.79 0.45 -9.15
CA ARG A 41 -15.29 0.74 -10.49
C ARG A 41 -15.72 -0.51 -11.25
N LYS A 42 -14.90 -1.57 -11.25
CA LYS A 42 -15.22 -2.81 -11.97
C LYS A 42 -16.37 -3.54 -11.28
N GLY A 43 -16.29 -3.65 -9.95
CA GLY A 43 -17.35 -4.25 -9.14
C GLY A 43 -18.70 -3.56 -9.31
N SER A 44 -18.74 -2.22 -9.31
CA SER A 44 -19.99 -1.48 -9.50
C SER A 44 -20.62 -1.74 -10.87
N ILE A 45 -19.80 -1.82 -11.93
CA ILE A 45 -20.27 -2.12 -13.28
C ILE A 45 -20.84 -3.54 -13.34
N GLN A 46 -20.14 -4.51 -12.76
CA GLN A 46 -20.56 -5.91 -12.77
C GLN A 46 -21.83 -6.14 -11.93
N ALA A 47 -21.95 -5.48 -10.78
CA ALA A 47 -23.14 -5.55 -9.92
C ALA A 47 -24.32 -4.68 -10.42
N GLY A 48 -24.11 -3.89 -11.49
CA GLY A 48 -25.14 -3.02 -12.08
C GLY A 48 -25.58 -1.83 -11.21
N ILE A 49 -24.72 -1.36 -10.30
CA ILE A 49 -25.05 -0.27 -9.36
C ILE A 49 -24.05 0.89 -9.46
N SER A 50 -24.40 2.03 -8.86
CA SER A 50 -23.48 3.18 -8.82
C SER A 50 -22.27 2.89 -7.93
N ARG A 51 -21.13 3.51 -8.25
CA ARG A 51 -19.87 3.36 -7.48
C ARG A 51 -20.05 3.67 -6.00
N SER A 52 -20.80 4.72 -5.67
CA SER A 52 -21.06 5.11 -4.28
C SER A 52 -21.85 4.03 -3.55
N ARG A 53 -22.84 3.41 -4.20
CA ARG A 53 -23.63 2.32 -3.62
C ARG A 53 -22.81 1.05 -3.45
N TYR A 54 -21.99 0.71 -4.44
CA TYR A 54 -21.06 -0.41 -4.32
C TYR A 54 -20.10 -0.20 -3.16
N HIS A 55 -19.51 1.00 -3.03
CA HIS A 55 -18.65 1.34 -1.89
C HIS A 55 -19.40 1.25 -0.55
N SER A 56 -20.65 1.72 -0.46
CA SER A 56 -21.48 1.51 0.75
C SER A 56 -21.77 0.03 1.03
N ALA A 57 -21.93 -0.81 0.01
CA ALA A 57 -22.10 -2.26 0.18
C ALA A 57 -20.84 -2.90 0.80
N MET A 58 -19.65 -2.56 0.28
CA MET A 58 -18.37 -3.03 0.84
C MET A 58 -18.24 -2.69 2.33
N GLN A 59 -18.66 -1.48 2.73
CA GLN A 59 -18.65 -1.06 4.13
C GLN A 59 -19.63 -1.86 5.00
N LYS A 60 -20.84 -2.14 4.49
CA LYS A 60 -21.84 -2.96 5.19
C LYS A 60 -21.39 -4.41 5.36
N LEU A 61 -20.68 -4.95 4.37
CA LEU A 61 -20.05 -6.28 4.41
C LEU A 61 -18.74 -6.30 5.24
N HIS A 62 -18.39 -5.18 5.89
CA HIS A 62 -17.16 -5.05 6.67
C HIS A 62 -15.86 -5.34 5.89
N LEU A 63 -15.89 -5.20 4.56
CA LEU A 63 -14.75 -5.40 3.70
C LEU A 63 -13.83 -4.18 3.72
N LYS A 64 -12.54 -4.41 4.01
CA LYS A 64 -11.52 -3.37 4.10
C LYS A 64 -10.52 -3.51 2.96
N PRO A 65 -9.98 -2.39 2.45
CA PRO A 65 -8.92 -2.43 1.45
C PRO A 65 -7.58 -2.75 2.11
N TYR A 66 -6.91 -3.78 1.61
CA TYR A 66 -5.55 -4.16 2.00
C TYR A 66 -4.61 -4.02 0.82
N HIS A 67 -3.47 -3.35 1.06
CA HIS A 67 -2.39 -3.26 0.08
C HIS A 67 -1.28 -4.24 0.48
N PRO A 68 -0.67 -4.95 -0.48
CA PRO A 68 0.45 -5.83 -0.22
C PRO A 68 1.61 -5.05 0.39
N ILE A 69 2.13 -5.51 1.52
CA ILE A 69 3.29 -4.93 2.19
C ILE A 69 4.52 -5.72 1.73
N LEU A 70 5.54 -5.01 1.24
CA LEU A 70 6.88 -5.59 1.11
C LEU A 70 7.46 -5.63 2.51
N ILE A 71 7.64 -6.84 3.04
CA ILE A 71 8.34 -7.07 4.29
C ILE A 71 9.77 -7.41 3.90
N VAL A 72 10.72 -6.58 4.32
CA VAL A 72 12.14 -6.94 4.31
C VAL A 72 12.34 -7.90 5.47
N ASP A 73 12.90 -9.07 5.19
CA ASP A 73 13.24 -10.03 6.25
C ASP A 73 14.40 -9.45 7.06
N LEU A 74 14.18 -9.28 8.37
CA LEU A 74 15.17 -8.73 9.29
C LEU A 74 15.66 -9.85 10.19
N ASN A 75 16.97 -9.93 10.39
CA ASN A 75 17.56 -10.80 11.39
C ASN A 75 17.29 -10.26 12.80
N GLU A 76 17.37 -11.12 13.82
CA GLU A 76 17.14 -10.73 15.22
C GLU A 76 18.05 -9.57 15.65
N ASP A 77 19.33 -9.59 15.23
CA ASP A 77 20.30 -8.53 15.53
C ASP A 77 20.04 -7.19 14.82
N ASP A 78 19.23 -7.17 13.75
CA ASP A 78 19.07 -5.97 12.92
C ASP A 78 18.34 -4.87 13.70
N PHE A 79 17.48 -5.22 14.66
CA PHE A 79 16.78 -4.26 15.50
C PHE A 79 17.75 -3.45 16.38
N ASP A 80 18.69 -4.14 17.04
CA ASP A 80 19.68 -3.50 17.91
C ASP A 80 20.67 -2.68 17.11
N ARG A 81 21.16 -3.23 15.98
CA ARG A 81 22.09 -2.50 15.08
C ARG A 81 21.47 -1.22 14.54
N ARG A 82 20.20 -1.25 14.16
CA ARG A 82 19.48 -0.06 13.65
C ARG A 82 19.31 1.00 14.74
N SER A 83 18.94 0.58 15.96
CA SER A 83 18.81 1.49 17.10
C SER A 83 20.15 2.15 17.43
N GLN A 84 21.22 1.36 17.53
CA GLN A 84 22.57 1.85 17.78
C GLN A 84 23.03 2.82 16.69
N PHE A 85 22.79 2.50 15.42
CA PHE A 85 23.08 3.41 14.31
C PHE A 85 22.37 4.76 14.49
N CYS A 86 21.08 4.75 14.80
CA CYS A 86 20.31 5.98 15.02
C CYS A 86 20.86 6.81 16.18
N GLU A 87 21.18 6.19 17.31
CA GLU A 87 21.75 6.88 18.48
C GLU A 87 23.09 7.56 18.14
N ILE A 88 24.00 6.82 17.48
CA ILE A 88 25.31 7.35 17.07
C ILE A 88 25.15 8.55 16.13
N TRP A 89 24.26 8.45 15.14
CA TRP A 89 24.06 9.53 14.17
C TRP A 89 23.34 10.74 14.78
N LEU A 90 22.39 10.53 15.69
CA LEU A 90 21.75 11.62 16.44
C LEU A 90 22.77 12.40 17.27
N GLU A 91 23.68 11.71 17.97
CA GLU A 91 24.76 12.37 18.71
C GLU A 91 25.66 13.18 17.78
N LYS A 92 26.05 12.63 16.62
CA LYS A 92 26.84 13.35 15.62
C LYS A 92 26.14 14.60 15.11
N PHE A 93 24.84 14.53 14.83
CA PHE A 93 24.07 15.71 14.39
C PHE A 93 23.87 16.75 15.50
N ASN A 94 23.79 16.33 16.77
CA ASN A 94 23.73 17.26 17.89
C ASN A 94 25.07 17.99 18.09
N ASN A 95 26.18 17.30 17.87
CA ASN A 95 27.52 17.87 17.99
C ASN A 95 27.91 18.76 16.79
N ASP A 96 27.46 18.40 15.59
CA ASP A 96 27.63 19.18 14.37
C ASP A 96 26.33 19.23 13.55
N PRO A 97 25.50 20.27 13.77
CA PRO A 97 24.28 20.48 12.99
C PRO A 97 24.53 20.66 11.48
N GLY A 98 25.73 21.06 11.07
CA GLY A 98 26.11 21.24 9.67
C GLY A 98 26.39 19.93 8.94
N LEU A 99 26.66 18.85 9.68
CA LEU A 99 27.03 17.54 9.15
C LEU A 99 26.06 17.02 8.08
N ILE A 100 24.76 17.25 8.26
CA ILE A 100 23.71 16.81 7.32
C ILE A 100 23.92 17.37 5.90
N GLY A 101 24.46 18.59 5.78
CA GLY A 101 24.76 19.23 4.49
C GLY A 101 25.98 18.66 3.78
N HIS A 102 26.79 17.86 4.48
CA HIS A 102 27.98 17.21 3.93
C HIS A 102 27.72 15.76 3.50
N ILE A 103 26.51 15.22 3.72
CA ILE A 103 26.16 13.84 3.36
C ILE A 103 25.69 13.77 1.91
N LEU A 104 26.33 12.89 1.13
CA LEU A 104 25.82 12.40 -0.14
C LEU A 104 25.10 11.07 0.10
N TRP A 105 23.78 11.08 -0.02
CA TRP A 105 22.95 9.89 0.01
C TRP A 105 22.96 9.27 -1.38
N SER A 106 23.30 8.00 -1.53
CA SER A 106 23.25 7.33 -2.83
C SER A 106 22.52 6.01 -2.75
N ASP A 107 21.85 5.64 -3.83
CA ASP A 107 21.19 4.34 -3.96
C ASP A 107 21.09 3.93 -5.43
N GLU A 108 20.85 2.64 -5.65
CA GLU A 108 20.62 2.04 -6.95
C GLU A 108 19.16 1.60 -7.09
N CYS A 109 18.55 1.92 -8.23
CA CYS A 109 17.19 1.51 -8.55
C CYS A 109 17.15 0.71 -9.85
N LYS A 110 16.41 -0.40 -9.84
CA LYS A 110 16.16 -1.24 -11.02
C LYS A 110 14.85 -0.84 -11.69
N PHE A 111 14.92 -0.31 -12.90
CA PHE A 111 13.76 0.02 -13.72
C PHE A 111 13.50 -1.09 -14.74
N ASN A 112 12.42 -1.86 -14.54
CA ASN A 112 12.01 -2.91 -15.48
C ASN A 112 11.12 -2.30 -16.58
N ARG A 113 11.28 -2.75 -17.84
CA ARG A 113 10.40 -2.31 -18.95
C ARG A 113 9.00 -2.91 -18.88
N ASN A 114 8.90 -4.14 -18.39
CA ASN A 114 7.61 -4.77 -18.13
C ASN A 114 7.18 -4.36 -16.72
N GLY A 115 6.10 -3.55 -16.66
CA GLY A 115 5.56 -3.00 -15.42
C GLY A 115 5.44 -4.10 -14.37
N THR A 116 6.37 -4.11 -13.43
CA THR A 116 6.23 -4.87 -12.20
C THR A 116 4.88 -4.48 -11.60
N VAL A 117 4.19 -5.44 -11.00
CA VAL A 117 2.92 -5.25 -10.29
C VAL A 117 2.99 -3.94 -9.50
N ASN A 118 2.32 -2.90 -9.98
CA ASN A 118 2.27 -1.63 -9.27
C ASN A 118 1.44 -1.89 -8.00
N ARG A 119 2.12 -2.04 -6.86
CA ARG A 119 1.48 -2.36 -5.58
C ARG A 119 0.38 -1.37 -5.21
N HIS A 120 0.47 -0.12 -5.67
CA HIS A 120 -0.57 0.88 -5.47
C HIS A 120 -1.88 0.54 -6.20
N ASN A 121 -1.81 -0.26 -7.26
CA ASN A 121 -2.98 -0.77 -7.99
C ASN A 121 -3.42 -2.16 -7.51
N CYS A 122 -2.73 -2.74 -6.51
CA CYS A 122 -3.11 -4.01 -5.90
C CYS A 122 -3.81 -3.76 -4.57
N THR A 123 -5.14 -3.68 -4.62
CA THR A 123 -5.98 -3.61 -3.44
C THR A 123 -6.75 -4.91 -3.31
N TYR A 124 -6.74 -5.52 -2.13
CA TYR A 124 -7.56 -6.66 -1.77
C TYR A 124 -8.68 -6.21 -0.85
N TRP A 125 -9.93 -6.51 -1.19
CA TRP A 125 -11.08 -6.26 -0.33
C TRP A 125 -11.41 -7.52 0.46
N CYS A 126 -11.13 -7.51 1.76
CA CYS A 126 -11.34 -8.65 2.65
C CYS A 126 -11.80 -8.16 4.04
N ALA A 127 -12.48 -9.01 4.81
CA ALA A 127 -12.83 -8.69 6.20
C ALA A 127 -11.59 -8.67 7.10
N GLU A 128 -10.64 -9.57 6.81
CA GLU A 128 -9.35 -9.71 7.50
C GLU A 128 -8.18 -9.53 6.54
N ASN A 129 -7.00 -9.22 7.08
CA ASN A 129 -5.80 -9.01 6.26
C ASN A 129 -5.39 -10.34 5.58
N PRO A 130 -5.38 -10.41 4.24
CA PRO A 130 -5.11 -11.65 3.52
C PRO A 130 -3.62 -12.06 3.55
N ARG A 131 -2.73 -11.25 4.14
CA ARG A 131 -1.27 -11.51 4.27
C ARG A 131 -0.61 -11.95 2.96
N VAL A 132 -1.08 -11.42 1.84
CA VAL A 132 -0.63 -11.83 0.51
C VAL A 132 0.83 -11.42 0.30
N LYS A 133 1.65 -12.42 -0.01
CA LYS A 133 3.04 -12.24 -0.44
C LYS A 133 3.10 -12.27 -1.96
N PHE A 134 3.90 -11.39 -2.55
CA PHE A 134 4.13 -11.37 -4.00
C PHE A 134 5.58 -11.71 -4.28
N ASN A 135 5.78 -12.62 -5.22
CA ASN A 135 7.09 -12.83 -5.82
C ASN A 135 7.26 -11.79 -6.92
N VAL A 136 8.29 -10.96 -6.80
CA VAL A 136 8.67 -10.04 -7.87
C VAL A 136 9.31 -10.88 -8.97
N LEU A 137 8.66 -10.99 -10.13
CA LEU A 137 9.27 -11.62 -11.30
C LEU A 137 10.53 -10.82 -11.65
N HIS A 138 11.66 -11.51 -11.69
CA HIS A 138 12.90 -10.93 -12.16
C HIS A 138 12.83 -10.84 -13.68
N THR A 139 12.50 -9.67 -14.22
CA THR A 139 12.56 -9.46 -15.67
C THR A 139 14.02 -9.34 -16.09
N GLU A 140 14.38 -9.99 -17.20
CA GLU A 140 15.73 -9.96 -17.79
C GLU A 140 16.05 -8.59 -18.41
N GLU A 141 15.04 -7.88 -18.91
CA GLU A 141 15.20 -6.53 -19.48
C GLU A 141 14.89 -5.43 -18.45
N ALA A 142 15.95 -4.95 -17.80
CA ALA A 142 15.87 -3.86 -16.85
C ALA A 142 17.12 -3.00 -16.89
N VAL A 143 16.96 -1.73 -16.57
CA VAL A 143 18.06 -0.77 -16.47
C VAL A 143 18.31 -0.49 -14.99
N MET A 144 19.55 -0.70 -14.56
CA MET A 144 20.00 -0.27 -13.23
C MET A 144 20.46 1.18 -13.32
N VAL A 145 20.04 1.99 -12.35
CA VAL A 145 20.38 3.41 -12.28
C VAL A 145 20.92 3.73 -10.90
N TRP A 146 22.07 4.36 -10.85
CA TRP A 146 22.60 4.96 -9.62
C TRP A 146 22.26 6.45 -9.58
N CYS A 147 21.91 6.96 -8.41
CA CYS A 147 21.75 8.38 -8.18
C CYS A 147 22.20 8.75 -6.77
N GLY A 148 22.90 9.88 -6.65
CA GLY A 148 23.24 10.53 -5.40
C GLY A 148 22.39 11.79 -5.17
N MET A 149 22.13 12.11 -3.91
CA MET A 149 21.46 13.31 -3.47
C MET A 149 22.20 13.90 -2.27
N SER A 150 22.45 15.19 -2.33
CA SER A 150 23.03 15.98 -1.23
C SER A 150 22.18 17.21 -0.98
N SER A 151 22.50 17.99 0.06
CA SER A 151 21.85 19.29 0.28
C SER A 151 22.02 20.27 -0.88
N ASN A 152 23.04 20.06 -1.72
CA ASN A 152 23.36 20.91 -2.87
C ASN A 152 22.66 20.47 -4.17
N GLY A 153 21.95 19.34 -4.14
CA GLY A 153 21.22 18.81 -5.28
C GLY A 153 21.58 17.36 -5.62
N LEU A 154 21.18 16.94 -6.82
CA LEU A 154 21.34 15.59 -7.34
C LEU A 154 22.68 15.40 -8.04
N VAL A 155 23.26 14.20 -7.89
CA VAL A 155 24.46 13.72 -8.57
C VAL A 155 24.07 12.47 -9.36
N GLY A 156 24.21 12.49 -10.69
CA GLY A 156 23.67 11.46 -11.58
C GLY A 156 22.52 12.00 -12.44
N PRO A 157 21.65 11.13 -13.01
CA PRO A 157 21.65 9.67 -12.93
C PRO A 157 22.79 9.03 -13.72
N TYR A 158 23.32 7.91 -13.22
CA TYR A 158 24.23 7.05 -13.96
C TYR A 158 23.53 5.75 -14.34
N PHE A 159 23.50 5.45 -15.64
CA PHE A 159 22.84 4.27 -16.19
C PHE A 159 23.88 3.17 -16.41
N PHE A 160 23.66 2.01 -15.79
CA PHE A 160 24.49 0.84 -16.06
C PHE A 160 23.98 0.14 -17.31
N ASN A 161 24.89 -0.13 -18.25
CA ASN A 161 24.59 -0.90 -19.46
C ASN A 161 24.63 -2.41 -19.22
N GLU A 162 25.20 -2.85 -18.10
CA GLU A 162 25.38 -4.26 -17.73
C GLU A 162 24.98 -4.50 -16.27
N THR A 163 25.10 -5.75 -15.80
CA THR A 163 24.80 -6.11 -14.40
C THR A 163 25.82 -5.42 -13.47
N VAL A 164 25.32 -4.73 -12.45
CA VAL A 164 26.15 -4.08 -11.43
C VAL A 164 26.89 -5.15 -10.63
N SER A 165 28.22 -5.13 -10.69
CA SER A 165 29.14 -5.90 -9.86
C SER A 165 30.03 -4.96 -9.07
N GLY A 166 30.74 -5.48 -8.05
CA GLY A 166 31.70 -4.68 -7.28
C GLY A 166 32.84 -4.08 -8.11
N LEU A 167 33.11 -4.61 -9.32
CA LEU A 167 34.09 -4.06 -10.25
C LEU A 167 33.53 -2.91 -11.09
N THR A 168 32.26 -2.98 -11.50
CA THR A 168 31.60 -1.92 -12.27
C THR A 168 31.19 -0.73 -11.40
N TYR A 169 31.23 -0.88 -10.07
CA TYR A 169 30.89 0.15 -9.10
C TYR A 169 32.10 0.96 -8.60
N ARG A 170 33.32 0.55 -8.97
CA ARG A 170 34.56 1.27 -8.64
C ARG A 170 34.88 2.33 -9.69
#